data_AF-A0AAJ2TDI4-F1
#
_entry.id   AF-A0AAJ2TDI4-F1
#
_cell.length_a   1.000
_cell.length_b   1.000
_cell.length_c   1.000
_cell.angle_alpha   90.00
_cell.angle_beta   90.00
_cell.angle_gamma   90.00
#
_symmetry.space_group_name_H-M   'P 1'
#
loop_
_entity.id
_entity.type
_entity.pdbx_description
1 polymer ?
#
loop_
_entity_poly.entity_id
_entity_poly.type
_entity_poly.pdbx_seq_one_letter_code
_entity_poly.pdbx_strand_id
1 'polypeptide(L)'
;MKKRTAVIFLALCLALGGTAVVGAVDTPTATVQDFILMGSVLSFETNGGEAVADVAALAGEKVDLTAVVPVKEGCTFAGWYADAALTEAVTEINVYGHKTVYAAWTEASTPISDIENAKYAEDIKDVVGKSLMTVDEDGRFAPETELTRADAVKVIWKIAGSPVVDFAMDFTDVAEDADYAEAVRWAEAEKIVSGVAEGTFAPDETVTREQVAAMIYRYVQTEGGGFTGDWYFPLTYDDIADIDEWADEGMHWVTMNTLFEATDNNIAPDAAVTKGDAAHAFAVLAQLKFENDAAKEIPDDADEDVEETTETTEEKTEETAETTEATEETTEETTETTEDTAETKAE
;
A
#
# COMPACT_ATOMS: atom_id res chain seq x y z
N MET A 1 -54.69 23.53 21.19
CA MET A 1 -53.72 22.52 20.73
C MET A 1 -54.51 21.55 19.84
N LYS A 2 -54.65 21.73 18.51
CA LYS A 2 -53.68 21.43 17.41
C LYS A 2 -53.03 20.05 17.64
N LYS A 3 -53.15 19.01 16.80
CA LYS A 3 -53.65 18.86 15.41
C LYS A 3 -54.36 17.50 15.27
N ARG A 4 -55.43 17.41 14.47
CA ARG A 4 -56.07 16.17 14.02
C ARG A 4 -55.58 15.82 12.62
N THR A 5 -55.24 14.55 12.45
CA THR A 5 -54.90 13.82 11.22
C THR A 5 -55.92 14.07 10.10
N ALA A 6 -55.44 14.41 8.90
CA ALA A 6 -56.26 14.52 7.70
C ALA A 6 -55.85 13.43 6.71
N VAL A 7 -56.70 12.40 6.60
CA VAL A 7 -56.72 11.43 5.50
C VAL A 7 -57.56 12.08 4.40
N ILE A 8 -56.98 12.34 3.24
CA ILE A 8 -57.69 12.94 2.10
C ILE A 8 -58.29 11.81 1.25
N PHE A 9 -59.63 11.81 1.19
CA PHE A 9 -60.43 10.95 0.32
C PHE A 9 -60.46 11.54 -1.09
N LEU A 10 -60.14 10.70 -2.08
CA LEU A 10 -60.27 10.96 -3.51
C LEU A 10 -61.76 10.85 -3.91
N ALA A 11 -62.33 11.90 -4.49
CA ALA A 11 -63.68 11.86 -5.07
C ALA A 11 -63.62 12.22 -6.57
N LEU A 12 -63.83 11.19 -7.39
CA LEU A 12 -64.00 11.22 -8.83
C LEU A 12 -65.48 11.47 -9.14
N CYS A 13 -65.83 12.51 -9.90
CA CYS A 13 -67.15 12.64 -10.53
C CYS A 13 -67.07 13.35 -11.88
N LEU A 14 -67.49 12.64 -12.93
CA LEU A 14 -67.61 13.07 -14.32
C LEU A 14 -69.03 13.60 -14.61
N ALA A 15 -69.08 14.72 -15.34
CA ALA A 15 -70.06 15.14 -16.36
C ALA A 15 -71.58 15.28 -16.03
N LEU A 16 -72.15 16.48 -16.25
CA LEU A 16 -73.03 16.84 -17.40
C LEU A 16 -73.80 18.16 -17.18
N GLY A 17 -73.74 19.05 -18.19
CA GLY A 17 -74.87 19.87 -18.69
C GLY A 17 -75.33 21.12 -17.92
N GLY A 18 -74.93 22.31 -18.38
CA GLY A 18 -75.63 23.56 -18.05
C GLY A 18 -74.90 24.82 -18.51
N THR A 19 -75.41 25.48 -19.55
CA THR A 19 -74.95 26.80 -20.00
C THR A 19 -75.37 27.89 -19.02
N ALA A 20 -74.40 28.58 -18.41
CA ALA A 20 -74.58 29.91 -17.84
C ALA A 20 -73.34 30.76 -18.18
N VAL A 21 -73.59 31.89 -18.83
CA VAL A 21 -72.61 32.83 -19.36
C VAL A 21 -72.28 33.88 -18.29
N VAL A 22 -70.97 34.04 -18.06
CA VAL A 22 -70.22 35.21 -17.60
C VAL A 22 -70.36 35.66 -16.14
N GLY A 23 -69.33 35.30 -15.38
CA GLY A 23 -68.68 36.15 -14.39
C GLY A 23 -67.18 35.90 -14.49
N ALA A 24 -66.44 36.83 -15.10
CA ALA A 24 -64.99 36.74 -15.21
C ALA A 24 -64.39 36.78 -13.80
N VAL A 25 -63.87 35.63 -13.37
CA VAL A 25 -62.84 35.55 -12.35
C VAL A 25 -61.69 34.87 -13.06
N ASP A 26 -60.61 35.61 -13.30
CA ASP A 26 -59.32 35.06 -13.71
C ASP A 26 -58.83 34.12 -12.60
N THR A 27 -59.32 32.89 -12.61
CA THR A 27 -58.60 31.77 -12.02
C THR A 27 -57.34 31.57 -12.88
N PRO A 28 -56.12 31.60 -12.31
CA PRO A 28 -54.95 31.21 -13.06
C PRO A 28 -55.18 29.77 -13.51
N THR A 29 -55.40 29.61 -14.80
CA THR A 29 -55.40 28.31 -15.46
C THR A 29 -53.93 27.90 -15.46
N ALA A 30 -53.54 27.10 -14.46
CA ALA A 30 -52.27 26.39 -14.50
C ALA A 30 -52.25 25.63 -15.82
N THR A 31 -51.35 26.02 -16.70
CA THR A 31 -51.26 25.43 -18.04
C THR A 31 -50.73 24.02 -17.91
N VAL A 32 -50.97 23.15 -18.89
CA VAL A 32 -50.45 21.76 -18.91
C VAL A 32 -48.91 21.69 -18.75
N GLN A 33 -48.19 22.82 -18.95
CA GLN A 33 -46.77 22.94 -18.62
C GLN A 33 -46.46 22.83 -17.12
N ASP A 34 -47.38 23.20 -16.23
CA ASP A 34 -47.23 23.03 -14.77
C ASP A 34 -47.43 21.55 -14.34
N PHE A 35 -47.95 20.69 -15.23
CA PHE A 35 -48.27 19.29 -14.93
C PHE A 35 -47.16 18.29 -15.33
N ILE A 36 -46.03 18.80 -15.84
CA ILE A 36 -44.78 18.03 -16.00
C ILE A 36 -43.64 18.81 -15.33
N LEU A 37 -43.77 19.08 -14.03
CA LEU A 37 -42.58 19.12 -13.18
C LEU A 37 -42.06 17.69 -13.12
N MET A 38 -41.31 17.29 -14.15
CA MET A 38 -40.49 16.08 -14.15
C MET A 38 -39.63 16.12 -12.89
N GLY A 39 -40.10 15.45 -11.84
CA GLY A 39 -39.36 15.30 -10.58
C GLY A 39 -38.00 14.72 -10.93
N SER A 40 -36.98 15.56 -10.81
CA SER A 40 -35.61 15.13 -11.02
C SER A 40 -35.10 14.64 -9.67
N VAL A 41 -34.28 13.60 -9.69
CA VAL A 41 -33.74 12.99 -8.47
C VAL A 41 -32.25 12.90 -8.64
N LEU A 42 -31.53 13.38 -7.65
CA LEU A 42 -30.10 13.18 -7.51
C LEU A 42 -29.88 12.11 -6.43
N SER A 43 -29.31 10.98 -6.84
CA SER A 43 -28.93 9.89 -5.95
C SER A 43 -27.43 9.89 -5.70
N PHE A 44 -27.04 9.31 -4.57
CA PHE A 44 -25.65 9.28 -4.11
C PHE A 44 -25.18 7.83 -3.98
N GLU A 45 -24.22 7.44 -4.82
CA GLU A 45 -23.51 6.18 -4.70
C GLU A 45 -22.25 6.41 -3.87
N THR A 46 -22.23 5.91 -2.63
CA THR A 46 -21.20 6.22 -1.66
C THR A 46 -19.99 5.30 -1.75
N ASN A 47 -20.01 4.30 -2.65
CA ASN A 47 -18.87 3.40 -2.89
C ASN A 47 -18.32 2.79 -1.57
N GLY A 48 -19.24 2.32 -0.73
CA GLY A 48 -18.93 1.71 0.56
C GLY A 48 -18.88 2.67 1.76
N GLY A 49 -19.19 3.96 1.59
CA GLY A 49 -19.45 4.88 2.70
C GLY A 49 -20.89 4.82 3.21
N GLU A 50 -21.17 5.53 4.30
CA GLU A 50 -22.52 5.69 4.87
C GLU A 50 -23.51 6.22 3.84
N ALA A 51 -24.72 5.65 3.82
CA ALA A 51 -25.75 5.99 2.84
C ALA A 51 -26.18 7.45 2.96
N VAL A 52 -26.20 8.15 1.83
CA VAL A 52 -26.71 9.52 1.72
C VAL A 52 -28.09 9.49 1.08
N ALA A 53 -29.04 10.24 1.64
CA ALA A 53 -30.40 10.29 1.12
C ALA A 53 -30.47 11.08 -0.19
N ASP A 54 -31.28 10.57 -1.13
CA ASP A 54 -31.53 11.21 -2.41
C ASP A 54 -32.15 12.61 -2.26
N VAL A 55 -31.76 13.51 -3.15
CA VAL A 55 -32.28 14.88 -3.23
C VAL A 55 -33.28 14.97 -4.37
N ALA A 56 -34.54 15.29 -4.04
CA ALA A 56 -35.53 15.65 -5.04
C ALA A 56 -35.31 17.11 -5.49
N ALA A 57 -35.23 17.31 -6.80
CA ALA A 57 -34.92 18.59 -7.42
C ALA A 57 -35.89 18.89 -8.57
N LEU A 58 -36.09 20.17 -8.87
CA LEU A 58 -36.77 20.59 -10.09
C LEU A 58 -35.85 20.35 -11.30
N ALA A 59 -36.43 20.09 -12.47
CA ALA A 59 -35.64 19.92 -13.69
C ALA A 59 -34.80 21.18 -13.98
N GLY A 60 -33.48 21.01 -14.04
CA GLY A 60 -32.49 22.07 -14.22
C GLY A 60 -32.10 22.81 -12.94
N GLU A 61 -32.60 22.38 -11.78
CA GLU A 61 -32.15 22.91 -10.50
C GLU A 61 -30.68 22.54 -10.25
N LYS A 62 -29.93 23.52 -9.77
CA LYS A 62 -28.51 23.38 -9.47
C LYS A 62 -28.35 23.00 -8.01
N VAL A 63 -27.79 21.81 -7.76
CA VAL A 63 -27.53 21.30 -6.41
C VAL A 63 -26.04 21.44 -6.08
N ASP A 64 -25.74 22.05 -4.93
CA ASP A 64 -24.40 22.18 -4.38
C ASP A 64 -24.08 20.92 -3.54
N LEU A 65 -22.95 20.29 -3.83
CA LEU A 65 -22.51 19.04 -3.20
C LEU A 65 -21.45 19.27 -2.13
N THR A 66 -20.93 20.50 -1.97
CA THR A 66 -19.83 20.81 -1.05
C THR A 66 -20.15 20.54 0.42
N ALA A 67 -21.44 20.60 0.78
CA ALA A 67 -21.91 20.31 2.13
C ALA A 67 -22.27 18.83 2.36
N VAL A 68 -22.27 18.01 1.30
CA VAL A 68 -22.62 16.58 1.37
C VAL A 68 -21.33 15.78 1.47
N VAL A 69 -20.88 15.53 2.71
CA VAL A 69 -19.64 14.79 3.00
C VAL A 69 -20.01 13.49 3.72
N PRO A 70 -20.10 12.35 3.00
CA PRO A 70 -20.34 11.05 3.62
C PRO A 70 -19.12 10.61 4.43
N VAL A 71 -19.32 9.64 5.33
CA VAL A 71 -18.25 9.02 6.11
C VAL A 71 -18.03 7.60 5.64
N LYS A 72 -16.77 7.17 5.54
CA LYS A 72 -16.37 5.77 5.34
C LYS A 72 -15.25 5.48 6.32
N GLU A 73 -15.39 4.41 7.10
CA GLU A 73 -14.37 4.01 8.07
C GLU A 73 -13.02 3.77 7.37
N GLY A 74 -11.94 4.34 7.91
CA GLY A 74 -10.59 4.22 7.33
C GLY A 74 -10.33 5.02 6.05
N CYS A 75 -11.24 5.90 5.62
CA CYS A 75 -11.08 6.69 4.40
C CYS A 75 -11.39 8.18 4.60
N THR A 76 -10.68 9.03 3.87
CA THR A 76 -11.02 10.45 3.72
C THR A 76 -11.84 10.64 2.45
N PHE A 77 -12.93 11.38 2.53
CA PHE A 77 -13.77 11.69 1.37
C PHE A 77 -13.01 12.60 0.40
N ALA A 78 -12.75 12.11 -0.81
CA ALA A 78 -11.97 12.82 -1.82
C ALA A 78 -12.84 13.72 -2.72
N GLY A 79 -14.15 13.50 -2.75
CA GLY A 79 -15.10 14.32 -3.50
C GLY A 79 -16.17 13.50 -4.24
N TRP A 80 -17.09 14.21 -4.87
CA TRP A 80 -18.13 13.63 -5.73
C TRP A 80 -17.69 13.64 -7.20
N TYR A 81 -18.09 12.60 -7.93
CA TYR A 81 -17.81 12.42 -9.35
C TYR A 81 -19.11 12.18 -10.13
N ALA A 82 -19.18 12.67 -11.36
CA ALA A 82 -20.35 12.52 -12.22
C ALA A 82 -20.44 11.14 -12.88
N ASP A 83 -19.35 10.38 -12.89
CA ASP A 83 -19.20 9.08 -13.51
C ASP A 83 -18.68 8.02 -12.53
N ALA A 84 -19.05 6.76 -12.77
CA ALA A 84 -18.66 5.64 -11.91
C ALA A 84 -17.16 5.31 -11.99
N ALA A 85 -16.46 5.73 -13.07
CA ALA A 85 -15.03 5.55 -13.21
C ALA A 85 -14.21 6.61 -12.45
N LEU A 86 -14.87 7.55 -11.76
CA LEU A 86 -14.26 8.60 -10.95
C LEU A 86 -13.30 9.48 -11.77
N THR A 87 -13.70 9.86 -12.97
CA THR A 87 -12.87 10.68 -13.88
C THR A 87 -13.33 12.13 -13.99
N GLU A 88 -14.61 12.41 -13.71
CA GLU A 88 -15.22 13.74 -13.79
C GLU A 88 -15.63 14.25 -12.40
N ALA A 89 -14.69 14.90 -11.69
CA ALA A 89 -14.96 15.48 -10.38
C ALA A 89 -15.96 16.66 -10.47
N VAL A 90 -16.92 16.70 -9.54
CA VAL A 90 -17.98 17.72 -9.49
C VAL A 90 -18.22 18.23 -8.06
N THR A 91 -18.42 19.54 -7.93
CA THR A 91 -18.84 20.19 -6.66
C THR A 91 -20.28 20.67 -6.71
N GLU A 92 -20.88 20.69 -7.90
CA GLU A 92 -22.22 21.15 -8.18
C GLU A 92 -22.76 20.46 -9.44
N ILE A 93 -24.08 20.23 -9.51
CA ILE A 93 -24.70 19.58 -10.66
C ILE A 93 -26.08 20.15 -10.97
N ASN A 94 -26.37 20.37 -12.25
CA ASN A 94 -27.74 20.68 -12.71
C ASN A 94 -28.49 19.36 -12.90
N VAL A 95 -29.57 19.16 -12.14
CA VAL A 95 -30.31 17.89 -12.10
C VAL A 95 -31.37 17.88 -13.20
N TYR A 96 -31.22 16.99 -14.18
CA TYR A 96 -32.22 16.73 -15.21
C TYR A 96 -32.60 15.26 -15.18
N GLY A 97 -33.83 14.93 -14.79
CA GLY A 97 -34.26 13.54 -14.61
C GLY A 97 -33.52 12.86 -13.46
N HIS A 98 -33.19 11.58 -13.61
CA HIS A 98 -32.43 10.83 -12.61
C HIS A 98 -30.92 10.98 -12.86
N LYS A 99 -30.19 11.46 -11.85
CA LYS A 99 -28.73 11.61 -11.85
C LYS A 99 -28.16 10.84 -10.66
N THR A 100 -26.95 10.32 -10.81
CA THR A 100 -26.21 9.67 -9.73
C THR A 100 -24.82 10.31 -9.67
N VAL A 101 -24.35 10.61 -8.47
CA VAL A 101 -22.96 10.99 -8.21
C VAL A 101 -22.27 9.91 -7.39
N TYR A 102 -20.97 9.76 -7.60
CA TYR A 102 -20.16 8.69 -7.04
C TYR A 102 -19.12 9.26 -6.09
N ALA A 103 -19.04 8.72 -4.88
CA ALA A 103 -18.05 9.15 -3.89
C ALA A 103 -16.67 8.55 -4.22
N ALA A 104 -15.65 9.39 -4.28
CA ALA A 104 -14.27 8.94 -4.25
C ALA A 104 -13.72 9.01 -2.82
N TRP A 105 -12.79 8.10 -2.54
CA TRP A 105 -12.16 7.95 -1.25
C TRP A 105 -10.65 7.92 -1.43
N THR A 106 -9.94 8.64 -0.58
CA THR A 106 -8.52 8.39 -0.32
C THR A 106 -8.41 7.61 0.98
N GLU A 107 -7.48 6.68 1.09
CA GLU A 107 -7.23 6.02 2.37
C GLU A 107 -6.84 7.08 3.40
N ALA A 108 -7.46 7.02 4.58
CA ALA A 108 -7.13 7.93 5.66
C ALA A 108 -5.78 7.50 6.24
N SER A 109 -4.69 8.08 5.73
CA SER A 109 -3.42 8.02 6.44
C SER A 109 -3.56 8.87 7.69
N THR A 110 -3.62 8.22 8.86
CA THR A 110 -3.41 8.92 10.13
C THR A 110 -2.04 9.59 10.05
N PRO A 111 -1.95 10.93 10.17
CA PRO A 111 -0.67 11.61 10.09
C PRO A 111 0.24 11.08 11.21
N ILE A 112 1.30 10.39 10.82
CA ILE A 112 2.31 9.89 11.75
C ILE A 112 3.19 11.08 12.14
N SER A 113 3.13 11.48 13.40
CA SER A 113 3.57 12.80 13.85
C SER A 113 5.09 12.95 14.01
N ASP A 114 5.84 11.85 14.07
CA ASP A 114 7.27 11.84 14.43
C ASP A 114 8.19 11.23 13.37
N ILE A 115 7.77 11.22 12.10
CA ILE A 115 8.54 10.62 10.99
C ILE A 115 9.06 11.62 9.94
N GLU A 116 8.89 12.93 10.12
CA GLU A 116 9.29 13.94 9.13
C GLU A 116 10.78 13.84 8.73
N ASN A 117 11.65 13.45 9.67
CA ASN A 117 13.08 13.27 9.45
C ASN A 117 13.54 11.81 9.58
N ALA A 118 12.62 10.85 9.61
CA ALA A 118 12.98 9.43 9.72
C ALA A 118 13.59 8.94 8.41
N LYS A 119 14.65 8.11 8.49
CA LYS A 119 15.35 7.53 7.33
C LYS A 119 14.37 6.83 6.37
N TYR A 120 13.44 6.07 6.92
CA TYR A 120 12.49 5.23 6.18
C TYR A 120 11.04 5.75 6.29
N ALA A 121 10.84 7.06 6.16
CA ALA A 121 9.52 7.68 6.36
C ALA A 121 8.42 7.12 5.44
N GLU A 122 8.72 6.79 4.19
CA GLU A 122 7.74 6.20 3.25
C GLU A 122 7.42 4.75 3.60
N ASP A 123 8.42 3.94 3.93
CA ASP A 123 8.20 2.54 4.35
C ASP A 123 7.39 2.47 5.65
N ILE A 124 7.64 3.40 6.59
CA ILE A 124 6.84 3.52 7.81
C ILE A 124 5.37 3.81 7.48
N LYS A 125 5.08 4.71 6.53
CA LYS A 125 3.71 4.98 6.09
C LYS A 125 3.08 3.75 5.44
N ASP A 126 3.84 3.00 4.66
CA ASP A 126 3.38 1.79 3.98
C ASP A 126 3.01 0.68 4.99
N VAL A 127 3.91 0.33 5.92
CA VAL A 127 3.64 -0.72 6.90
C VAL A 127 2.52 -0.33 7.89
N VAL A 128 2.36 0.95 8.20
CA VAL A 128 1.25 1.44 9.01
C VAL A 128 -0.05 1.44 8.21
N GLY A 129 -0.04 1.87 6.95
CA GLY A 129 -1.20 1.84 6.05
C GLY A 129 -1.72 0.41 5.83
N LYS A 130 -0.81 -0.54 5.66
CA LYS A 130 -1.10 -1.99 5.57
C LYS A 130 -1.47 -2.63 6.92
N SER A 131 -1.50 -1.86 8.02
CA SER A 131 -1.77 -2.35 9.38
C SER A 131 -0.79 -3.44 9.88
N LEU A 132 0.40 -3.52 9.27
CA LEU A 132 1.47 -4.43 9.69
C LEU A 132 2.07 -3.95 11.02
N MET A 133 2.40 -2.66 11.09
CA MET A 133 2.86 -1.99 12.31
C MET A 133 1.84 -0.91 12.74
N THR A 134 1.91 -0.50 14.00
CA THR A 134 0.94 0.43 14.61
C THR A 134 1.63 1.65 15.17
N VAL A 135 0.89 2.75 15.23
CA VAL A 135 1.24 3.95 16.00
C VAL A 135 0.63 3.89 17.40
N ASP A 136 1.15 4.69 18.33
CA ASP A 136 0.57 4.85 19.65
C ASP A 136 -0.72 5.73 19.65
N GLU A 137 -1.32 5.92 20.82
CA GLU A 137 -2.55 6.71 21.00
C GLU A 137 -2.40 8.17 20.56
N ASP A 138 -1.17 8.71 20.56
CA ASP A 138 -0.84 10.07 20.16
C ASP A 138 -0.48 10.18 18.66
N GLY A 139 -0.54 9.07 17.91
CA GLY A 139 -0.19 9.02 16.50
C GLY A 139 1.33 9.08 16.24
N ARG A 140 2.13 8.56 17.17
CA ARG A 140 3.60 8.43 17.03
C ARG A 140 3.99 7.00 16.68
N PHE A 141 4.96 6.86 15.80
CA PHE A 141 5.56 5.56 15.45
C PHE A 141 6.79 5.24 16.30
N ALA A 142 7.53 6.26 16.73
CA ALA A 142 8.78 6.16 17.48
C ALA A 142 9.88 5.32 16.77
N PRO A 143 10.34 5.75 15.57
CA PRO A 143 11.22 4.97 14.70
C PRO A 143 12.56 4.58 15.35
N GLU A 144 13.09 5.40 16.26
CA GLU A 144 14.36 5.16 16.96
C GLU A 144 14.25 4.18 18.14
N THR A 145 13.06 3.66 18.43
CA THR A 145 12.87 2.69 19.52
C THR A 145 13.27 1.31 19.05
N GLU A 146 13.89 0.53 19.93
CA GLU A 146 14.23 -0.87 19.67
C GLU A 146 12.98 -1.74 19.45
N LEU A 147 13.09 -2.69 18.51
CA LEU A 147 12.04 -3.66 18.20
C LEU A 147 12.14 -4.86 19.15
N THR A 148 11.01 -5.26 19.73
CA THR A 148 10.93 -6.46 20.55
C THR A 148 10.80 -7.72 19.70
N ARG A 149 11.21 -8.86 20.24
CA ARG A 149 11.08 -10.17 19.60
C ARG A 149 9.63 -10.51 19.27
N ALA A 150 8.71 -10.25 20.18
CA ALA A 150 7.29 -10.46 19.95
C ALA A 150 6.74 -9.59 18.81
N ASP A 151 7.14 -8.31 18.75
CA ASP A 151 6.68 -7.42 17.69
C ASP A 151 7.22 -7.84 16.31
N ALA A 152 8.48 -8.28 16.22
CA ALA A 152 9.04 -8.81 14.97
C ALA A 152 8.22 -9.99 14.44
N VAL A 153 7.90 -10.97 15.30
CA VAL A 153 7.10 -12.14 14.94
C VAL A 153 5.67 -11.75 14.56
N LYS A 154 5.07 -10.82 15.30
CA LYS A 154 3.71 -10.32 15.02
C LYS A 154 3.63 -9.68 13.62
N VAL A 155 4.64 -8.93 13.19
CA VAL A 155 4.67 -8.35 11.85
C VAL A 155 4.79 -9.43 10.77
N ILE A 156 5.69 -10.40 10.92
CA ILE A 156 5.84 -11.52 9.97
C ILE A 156 4.53 -12.32 9.86
N TRP A 157 3.88 -12.60 11.00
CA TRP A 157 2.59 -13.30 11.03
C TRP A 157 1.49 -12.52 10.29
N LYS A 158 1.46 -11.18 10.42
CA LYS A 158 0.53 -10.35 9.66
C LYS A 158 0.82 -10.39 8.16
N ILE A 159 2.09 -10.36 7.76
CA ILE A 159 2.51 -10.50 6.35
C ILE A 159 2.06 -11.87 5.79
N ALA A 160 2.11 -12.92 6.60
CA ALA A 160 1.61 -14.25 6.25
C ALA A 160 0.07 -14.35 6.16
N GLY A 161 -0.67 -13.27 6.45
CA GLY A 161 -2.13 -13.26 6.43
C GLY A 161 -2.79 -13.68 7.75
N SER A 162 -2.05 -13.63 8.87
CA SER A 162 -2.53 -13.94 10.21
C SER A 162 -3.14 -15.35 10.37
N PRO A 163 -2.45 -16.42 9.93
CA PRO A 163 -2.96 -17.79 10.03
C PRO A 163 -3.17 -18.22 11.49
N VAL A 164 -4.23 -19.01 11.71
CA VAL A 164 -4.54 -19.60 13.01
C VAL A 164 -4.23 -21.10 12.96
N VAL A 165 -3.39 -21.56 13.87
CA VAL A 165 -2.97 -22.97 13.97
C VAL A 165 -3.42 -23.59 15.28
N ASP A 166 -3.74 -24.89 15.23
CA ASP A 166 -3.96 -25.72 16.41
C ASP A 166 -2.65 -26.41 16.81
N PHE A 167 -1.78 -25.65 17.49
CA PHE A 167 -0.46 -26.09 17.92
C PHE A 167 -0.28 -25.85 19.42
N ALA A 168 0.21 -26.85 20.15
CA ALA A 168 0.52 -26.74 21.57
C ALA A 168 1.88 -26.04 21.74
N MET A 169 1.85 -24.82 22.27
CA MET A 169 3.02 -23.99 22.57
C MET A 169 3.38 -24.14 24.05
N ASP A 170 4.65 -24.41 24.34
CA ASP A 170 5.15 -24.72 25.69
C ASP A 170 5.93 -23.56 26.34
N PHE A 171 5.87 -22.35 25.77
CA PHE A 171 6.49 -21.16 26.35
C PHE A 171 5.76 -20.68 27.61
N THR A 172 6.47 -20.61 28.72
CA THR A 172 5.92 -20.22 30.03
C THR A 172 5.83 -18.70 30.22
N ASP A 173 6.55 -17.95 29.40
CA ASP A 173 6.61 -16.49 29.37
C ASP A 173 5.72 -15.86 28.28
N VAL A 174 4.93 -16.66 27.58
CA VAL A 174 3.91 -16.20 26.63
C VAL A 174 2.53 -16.49 27.22
N ALA A 175 1.86 -15.45 27.69
CA ALA A 175 0.48 -15.58 28.19
C ALA A 175 -0.47 -15.93 27.04
N GLU A 176 -1.46 -16.80 27.28
CA GLU A 176 -2.40 -17.24 26.25
C GLU A 176 -3.24 -16.09 25.64
N ASP A 177 -3.47 -15.03 26.42
CA ASP A 177 -4.25 -13.85 26.04
C ASP A 177 -3.39 -12.65 25.60
N ALA A 178 -2.07 -12.83 25.47
CA ALA A 178 -1.20 -11.80 24.92
C ALA A 178 -1.53 -11.55 23.43
N ASP A 179 -1.45 -10.28 22.99
CA ASP A 179 -1.76 -9.85 21.62
C ASP A 179 -0.82 -10.45 20.55
N TYR A 180 0.31 -11.01 20.97
CA TYR A 180 1.27 -11.73 20.13
C TYR A 180 1.23 -13.26 20.29
N ALA A 181 0.41 -13.81 21.20
CA ALA A 181 0.44 -15.24 21.53
C ALA A 181 0.13 -16.13 20.31
N GLU A 182 -0.82 -15.72 19.48
CA GLU A 182 -1.21 -16.44 18.27
C GLU A 182 -0.12 -16.39 17.20
N ALA A 183 0.54 -15.25 17.06
CA ALA A 183 1.67 -15.09 16.15
C ALA A 183 2.86 -15.97 16.56
N VAL A 184 3.19 -16.02 17.85
CA VAL A 184 4.28 -16.88 18.37
C VAL A 184 3.93 -18.35 18.18
N ARG A 185 2.69 -18.76 18.48
CA ARG A 185 2.23 -20.14 18.28
C ARG A 185 2.36 -20.59 16.82
N TRP A 186 1.94 -19.74 15.89
CA TRP A 186 2.10 -20.02 14.46
C TRP A 186 3.57 -20.10 14.07
N ALA A 187 4.37 -19.12 14.48
CA ALA A 187 5.77 -19.06 14.10
C ALA A 187 6.58 -20.23 14.66
N GLU A 188 6.24 -20.75 15.85
CA GLU A 188 6.83 -21.97 16.40
C GLU A 188 6.39 -23.21 15.61
N ALA A 189 5.10 -23.32 15.28
CA ALA A 189 4.56 -24.44 14.51
C ALA A 189 5.22 -24.58 13.12
N GLU A 190 5.44 -23.45 12.45
CA GLU A 190 6.11 -23.37 11.13
C GLU A 190 7.64 -23.36 11.23
N LYS A 191 8.21 -23.41 12.44
CA LYS A 191 9.67 -23.36 12.71
C LYS A 191 10.34 -22.08 12.21
N ILE A 192 9.59 -20.99 12.14
CA ILE A 192 10.10 -19.64 11.87
C ILE A 192 10.90 -19.13 13.08
N VAL A 193 10.42 -19.45 14.28
CA VAL A 193 11.10 -19.14 15.55
C VAL A 193 11.35 -20.37 16.40
N SER A 194 12.33 -20.25 17.28
CA SER A 194 12.56 -21.13 18.42
C SER A 194 12.72 -20.29 19.68
N GLY A 195 12.50 -20.91 20.85
CA GLY A 195 12.78 -20.29 22.14
C GLY A 195 14.26 -20.03 22.35
N VAL A 196 14.58 -19.06 23.19
CA VAL A 196 15.96 -18.75 23.61
C VAL A 196 16.47 -19.76 24.66
N ALA A 197 15.55 -20.44 25.33
CA ALA A 197 15.82 -21.54 26.25
C ALA A 197 14.60 -22.48 26.31
N GLU A 198 14.75 -23.61 26.99
CA GLU A 198 13.65 -24.56 27.21
C GLU A 198 12.46 -23.87 27.91
N GLY A 199 11.32 -23.78 27.21
CA GLY A 199 10.10 -23.14 27.71
C GLY A 199 10.16 -21.61 27.85
N THR A 200 11.11 -20.94 27.18
CA THR A 200 11.27 -19.47 27.23
C THR A 200 11.40 -18.88 25.82
N PHE A 201 10.51 -17.95 25.46
CA PHE A 201 10.53 -17.24 24.19
C PHE A 201 11.27 -15.89 24.25
N ALA A 202 11.23 -15.20 25.39
CA ALA A 202 11.69 -13.83 25.62
C ALA A 202 11.00 -12.77 24.74
N PRO A 203 9.67 -12.56 24.90
CA PRO A 203 8.89 -11.69 24.02
C PRO A 203 9.32 -10.22 24.05
N ASP A 204 9.71 -9.71 25.22
CA ASP A 204 10.08 -8.30 25.44
C ASP A 204 11.56 -8.00 25.17
N GLU A 205 12.36 -9.01 24.80
CA GLU A 205 13.78 -8.83 24.50
C GLU A 205 13.96 -8.14 23.15
N THR A 206 14.91 -7.20 23.08
CA THR A 206 15.29 -6.54 21.84
C THR A 206 15.94 -7.53 20.89
N VAL A 207 15.53 -7.50 19.62
CA VAL A 207 16.12 -8.37 18.59
C VAL A 207 17.31 -7.73 17.88
N THR A 208 18.30 -8.56 17.55
CA THR A 208 19.43 -8.18 16.69
C THR A 208 19.09 -8.33 15.20
N ARG A 209 19.90 -7.72 14.32
CA ARG A 209 19.73 -7.83 12.87
C ARG A 209 19.76 -9.28 12.40
N GLU A 210 20.70 -10.08 12.88
CA GLU A 210 20.80 -11.49 12.50
C GLU A 210 19.61 -12.33 12.98
N GLN A 211 19.03 -11.99 14.15
CA GLN A 211 17.83 -12.64 14.63
C GLN A 211 16.63 -12.34 13.74
N VAL A 212 16.42 -11.07 13.36
CA VAL A 212 15.34 -10.70 12.42
C VAL A 212 15.58 -11.35 11.06
N ALA A 213 16.82 -11.35 10.57
CA ALA A 213 17.18 -11.95 9.30
C ALA A 213 16.86 -13.45 9.25
N ALA A 214 17.21 -14.20 10.29
CA ALA A 214 16.91 -15.61 10.38
C ALA A 214 15.39 -15.88 10.44
N MET A 215 14.61 -15.06 11.16
CA MET A 215 13.15 -15.20 11.19
C MET A 215 12.54 -14.95 9.80
N ILE A 216 12.93 -13.87 9.14
CA ILE A 216 12.46 -13.53 7.80
C ILE A 216 12.81 -14.65 6.81
N TYR A 217 14.05 -15.12 6.85
CA TYR A 217 14.51 -16.13 5.91
C TYR A 217 13.81 -17.49 6.10
N ARG A 218 13.59 -17.91 7.34
CA ARG A 218 12.82 -19.13 7.62
C ARG A 218 11.37 -19.02 7.14
N TYR A 219 10.75 -17.85 7.31
CA TYR A 219 9.42 -17.60 6.72
C TYR A 219 9.45 -17.64 5.18
N VAL A 220 10.47 -17.05 4.55
CA VAL A 220 10.62 -17.12 3.09
C VAL A 220 10.76 -18.58 2.62
N GLN A 221 11.47 -19.42 3.36
CA GLN A 221 11.56 -20.86 3.06
C GLN A 221 10.20 -21.57 3.16
N THR A 222 9.35 -21.23 4.14
CA THR A 222 8.00 -21.83 4.24
C THR A 222 7.12 -21.46 3.05
N GLU A 223 7.35 -20.29 2.45
CA GLU A 223 6.65 -19.83 1.23
C GLU A 223 7.21 -20.43 -0.08
N GLY A 224 8.21 -21.32 0.02
CA GLY A 224 8.90 -21.94 -1.11
C GLY A 224 9.95 -21.06 -1.77
N GLY A 225 10.34 -19.95 -1.14
CA GLY A 225 11.39 -19.05 -1.61
C GLY A 225 12.76 -19.38 -1.01
N GLY A 226 13.69 -18.43 -1.16
CA GLY A 226 15.06 -18.54 -0.62
C GLY A 226 16.09 -18.96 -1.67
N PHE A 227 17.26 -19.39 -1.21
CA PHE A 227 18.30 -19.87 -2.11
C PHE A 227 17.96 -21.27 -2.61
N THR A 228 18.19 -21.54 -3.90
CA THR A 228 18.04 -22.87 -4.48
C THR A 228 19.42 -23.44 -4.82
N GLY A 229 19.86 -24.45 -4.07
CA GLY A 229 21.18 -25.09 -4.21
C GLY A 229 22.29 -24.42 -3.39
N ASP A 230 23.52 -24.93 -3.53
CA ASP A 230 24.70 -24.54 -2.73
C ASP A 230 25.31 -23.18 -3.11
N TRP A 231 24.56 -22.31 -3.78
CA TRP A 231 25.08 -21.05 -4.32
C TRP A 231 24.39 -19.86 -3.67
N TYR A 232 25.10 -19.22 -2.76
CA TYR A 232 24.88 -17.82 -2.41
C TYR A 232 26.14 -17.01 -2.71
N PHE A 233 25.95 -15.73 -3.04
CA PHE A 233 27.04 -14.83 -3.41
C PHE A 233 27.87 -14.50 -2.16
N PRO A 234 29.21 -14.66 -2.17
CA PRO A 234 30.03 -14.29 -1.03
C PRO A 234 29.87 -12.79 -0.74
N LEU A 235 29.42 -12.46 0.46
CA LEU A 235 29.40 -11.08 0.92
C LEU A 235 30.81 -10.59 1.23
N THR A 236 31.09 -9.32 0.95
CA THR A 236 32.41 -8.70 1.13
C THR A 236 32.38 -7.58 2.18
N TYR A 237 31.71 -7.83 3.31
CA TYR A 237 31.65 -6.90 4.44
C TYR A 237 32.74 -7.18 5.46
N ASP A 238 33.13 -6.14 6.19
CA ASP A 238 34.24 -6.20 7.15
C ASP A 238 33.92 -7.05 8.39
N ASP A 239 32.63 -7.12 8.75
CA ASP A 239 32.08 -7.81 9.92
C ASP A 239 31.38 -9.14 9.59
N ILE A 240 31.67 -9.71 8.42
CA ILE A 240 31.05 -11.00 8.01
C ILE A 240 31.33 -12.14 8.99
N ALA A 241 32.47 -12.08 9.68
CA ALA A 241 32.88 -13.07 10.67
C ALA A 241 32.09 -12.98 11.99
N ASP A 242 31.32 -11.92 12.19
CA ASP A 242 30.48 -11.72 13.37
C ASP A 242 29.08 -12.34 13.18
N ILE A 243 28.76 -12.86 11.99
CA ILE A 243 27.49 -13.57 11.76
C ILE A 243 27.58 -14.97 12.36
N ASP A 244 26.59 -15.32 13.18
CA ASP A 244 26.46 -16.69 13.66
C ASP A 244 26.04 -17.67 12.54
N GLU A 245 26.55 -18.90 12.59
CA GLU A 245 26.27 -19.94 11.58
C GLU A 245 24.77 -20.20 11.36
N TRP A 246 23.95 -20.08 12.41
CA TRP A 246 22.50 -20.31 12.32
C TRP A 246 21.74 -19.16 11.63
N ALA A 247 22.38 -18.00 11.47
CA ALA A 247 21.84 -16.81 10.82
C ALA A 247 22.51 -16.52 9.46
N ASP A 248 23.57 -17.25 9.08
CA ASP A 248 24.38 -17.01 7.88
C ASP A 248 23.53 -16.87 6.61
N GLU A 249 22.72 -17.88 6.29
CA GLU A 249 21.86 -17.84 5.09
C GLU A 249 20.84 -16.71 5.15
N GLY A 250 20.32 -16.44 6.35
CA GLY A 250 19.34 -15.37 6.58
C GLY A 250 19.95 -14.01 6.32
N MET A 251 21.14 -13.74 6.88
CA MET A 251 21.89 -12.50 6.66
C MET A 251 22.25 -12.31 5.19
N HIS A 252 22.72 -13.36 4.51
CA HIS A 252 22.98 -13.31 3.07
C HIS A 252 21.74 -12.93 2.28
N TRP A 253 20.61 -13.58 2.56
CA TRP A 253 19.38 -13.36 1.82
C TRP A 253 18.82 -11.94 2.05
N VAL A 254 18.77 -11.47 3.30
CA VAL A 254 18.23 -10.13 3.60
C VAL A 254 19.13 -9.03 3.03
N THR A 255 20.45 -9.22 3.01
CA THR A 255 21.37 -8.25 2.41
C THR A 255 21.25 -8.22 0.89
N MET A 256 21.12 -9.37 0.22
CA MET A 256 20.92 -9.43 -1.23
C MET A 256 19.60 -8.78 -1.67
N ASN A 257 18.56 -8.87 -0.83
CA ASN A 257 17.25 -8.25 -1.08
C ASN A 257 17.15 -6.83 -0.49
N THR A 258 18.24 -6.26 0.03
CA THR A 258 18.31 -4.89 0.57
C THR A 258 17.40 -4.59 1.77
N LEU A 259 16.97 -5.61 2.53
CA LEU A 259 16.14 -5.41 3.73
C LEU A 259 16.91 -4.71 4.86
N PHE A 260 18.23 -4.91 4.93
CA PHE A 260 19.12 -4.19 5.83
C PHE A 260 20.27 -3.57 5.05
N GLU A 261 20.41 -2.25 5.16
CA GLU A 261 21.50 -1.52 4.52
C GLU A 261 22.79 -1.61 5.34
N ALA A 262 23.89 -1.95 4.66
CA ALA A 262 25.23 -1.86 5.23
C ALA A 262 25.65 -0.38 5.40
N THR A 263 26.38 -0.09 6.46
CA THR A 263 26.97 1.23 6.72
C THR A 263 28.47 1.08 6.91
N ASP A 264 29.28 1.93 6.27
CA ASP A 264 30.75 1.88 6.37
C ASP A 264 31.33 0.46 6.15
N ASN A 265 30.81 -0.25 5.13
CA ASN A 265 31.14 -1.65 4.80
C ASN A 265 30.84 -2.70 5.89
N ASN A 266 29.93 -2.38 6.82
CA ASN A 266 29.49 -3.28 7.90
C ASN A 266 27.97 -3.51 7.85
N ILE A 267 27.53 -4.74 8.07
CA ILE A 267 26.11 -5.12 8.15
C ILE A 267 25.58 -5.19 9.60
N ALA A 268 26.49 -5.19 10.57
CA ALA A 268 26.32 -5.20 12.01
C ALA A 268 25.32 -6.26 12.51
N PRO A 269 25.62 -7.57 12.38
CA PRO A 269 24.68 -8.65 12.70
C PRO A 269 24.14 -8.57 14.13
N ASP A 270 24.99 -8.23 15.09
CA ASP A 270 24.64 -8.10 16.52
C ASP A 270 23.90 -6.81 16.89
N ALA A 271 23.77 -5.86 15.96
CA ALA A 271 23.15 -4.57 16.28
C ALA A 271 21.64 -4.75 16.56
N ALA A 272 21.16 -4.08 17.61
CA ALA A 272 19.74 -3.96 17.89
C ALA A 272 19.00 -3.33 16.71
N VAL A 273 17.82 -3.85 16.37
CA VAL A 273 17.00 -3.34 15.27
C VAL A 273 16.04 -2.27 15.80
N THR A 274 16.07 -1.08 15.20
CA THR A 274 15.09 -0.04 15.49
C THR A 274 13.76 -0.30 14.77
N LYS A 275 12.65 0.24 15.26
CA LYS A 275 11.34 0.16 14.58
C LYS A 275 11.37 0.75 13.18
N GLY A 276 12.18 1.80 12.95
CA GLY A 276 12.38 2.39 11.63
C GLY A 276 13.09 1.45 10.66
N ASP A 277 14.19 0.84 11.08
CA ASP A 277 14.90 -0.16 10.25
C ASP A 277 14.04 -1.40 9.99
N ALA A 278 13.29 -1.84 11.01
CA ALA A 278 12.35 -2.93 10.87
C ALA A 278 11.21 -2.63 9.89
N ALA A 279 10.67 -1.40 9.91
CA ALA A 279 9.63 -0.98 8.98
C ALA A 279 10.09 -1.11 7.53
N HIS A 280 11.33 -0.69 7.24
CA HIS A 280 11.93 -0.88 5.92
C HIS A 280 12.03 -2.36 5.55
N ALA A 281 12.65 -3.18 6.40
CA ALA A 281 12.82 -4.61 6.16
C ALA A 281 11.47 -5.32 5.90
N PHE A 282 10.44 -4.99 6.69
CA PHE A 282 9.11 -5.58 6.56
C PHE A 282 8.30 -5.04 5.37
N ALA A 283 8.48 -3.78 4.98
CA ALA A 283 7.90 -3.23 3.74
C ALA A 283 8.44 -3.98 2.51
N VAL A 284 9.75 -4.17 2.45
CA VAL A 284 10.42 -4.93 1.38
C VAL A 284 9.95 -6.39 1.39
N LEU A 285 9.89 -7.04 2.56
CA LEU A 285 9.38 -8.41 2.67
C LEU A 285 7.93 -8.54 2.18
N ALA A 286 7.06 -7.61 2.55
CA ALA A 286 5.66 -7.61 2.11
C ALA A 286 5.54 -7.44 0.59
N GLN A 287 6.39 -6.60 -0.01
CA GLN A 287 6.47 -6.44 -1.46
C GLN A 287 6.93 -7.73 -2.15
N LEU A 288 7.99 -8.36 -1.66
CA LEU A 288 8.49 -9.63 -2.22
C LEU A 288 7.45 -10.75 -2.12
N LYS A 289 6.68 -10.79 -1.02
CA LYS A 289 5.58 -11.75 -0.88
C LYS A 289 4.52 -11.53 -1.96
N PHE A 290 4.10 -10.28 -2.17
CA PHE A 290 3.11 -9.93 -3.19
C PHE A 290 3.58 -10.35 -4.59
N GLU A 291 4.84 -10.09 -4.93
CA GLU A 291 5.43 -10.47 -6.22
C GLU A 291 5.49 -12.00 -6.39
N ASN A 292 5.89 -12.72 -5.34
CA ASN A 292 5.93 -14.18 -5.34
C ASN A 292 4.54 -14.81 -5.49
N ASP A 293 3.53 -14.26 -4.81
CA ASP A 293 2.14 -14.73 -4.93
C ASP A 293 1.60 -14.47 -6.35
N ALA A 294 1.87 -13.29 -6.92
CA ALA A 294 1.47 -12.97 -8.29
C ALA A 294 2.13 -13.89 -9.33
N ALA A 295 3.40 -14.27 -9.14
CA ALA A 295 4.09 -15.20 -10.03
C ALA A 295 3.49 -16.61 -10.02
N LYS A 296 2.95 -17.06 -8.88
CA LYS A 296 2.29 -18.37 -8.73
C LYS A 296 0.92 -18.45 -9.43
N GLU A 297 0.28 -17.32 -9.70
CA GLU A 297 -1.05 -17.27 -10.33
C GLU A 297 -1.02 -17.31 -11.87
N ILE A 298 0.16 -17.22 -12.49
CA ILE A 298 0.30 -17.35 -13.96
C ILE A 298 0.15 -18.85 -14.32
N PRO A 299 -0.87 -19.26 -15.09
CA PRO A 299 -1.09 -20.66 -15.44
C PRO A 299 0.04 -21.19 -16.34
N ASP A 300 0.53 -22.39 -16.05
CA ASP A 300 1.55 -23.15 -16.81
C ASP A 300 1.15 -23.43 -18.28
N ASP A 301 -0.12 -23.18 -18.67
CA ASP A 301 -0.71 -23.58 -19.94
C ASP A 301 -0.78 -22.44 -21.00
N ALA A 302 -0.06 -21.33 -20.82
CA ALA A 302 -0.03 -20.23 -21.81
C ALA A 302 0.89 -20.49 -23.01
N ASP A 303 1.19 -21.76 -23.32
CA ASP A 303 2.13 -22.19 -24.38
C ASP A 303 1.42 -22.94 -25.54
N GLU A 304 0.15 -22.64 -25.81
CA GLU A 304 -0.47 -22.97 -27.11
C GLU A 304 -0.93 -21.70 -27.83
N ASP A 305 -0.16 -21.37 -28.87
CA ASP A 305 -0.46 -20.47 -30.00
C ASP A 305 -0.45 -18.94 -29.74
N VAL A 306 0.75 -18.36 -29.60
CA VAL A 306 0.99 -17.00 -30.09
C VAL A 306 2.17 -17.03 -31.06
N GLU A 307 1.88 -16.93 -32.35
CA GLU A 307 2.89 -16.70 -33.38
C GLU A 307 3.68 -15.44 -33.05
N GLU A 308 4.98 -15.65 -32.89
CA GLU A 308 6.03 -14.66 -32.71
C GLU A 308 6.05 -13.67 -33.89
N THR A 309 5.50 -12.47 -33.70
CA THR A 309 5.86 -11.31 -34.53
C THR A 309 6.91 -10.50 -33.77
N THR A 310 8.16 -10.94 -33.84
CA THR A 310 9.33 -10.11 -33.49
C THR A 310 9.53 -9.06 -34.57
N GLU A 311 8.98 -7.86 -34.38
CA GLU A 311 9.48 -6.65 -35.05
C GLU A 311 10.11 -5.72 -34.02
N THR A 312 11.44 -5.70 -34.05
CA THR A 312 12.33 -4.54 -33.87
C THR A 312 12.31 -3.81 -32.53
N THR A 313 13.23 -4.21 -31.64
CA THR A 313 14.04 -3.24 -30.87
C THR A 313 15.46 -3.79 -30.68
N GLU A 314 16.11 -4.15 -31.79
CA GLU A 314 17.58 -4.16 -31.88
C GLU A 314 18.01 -2.78 -32.39
N GLU A 315 17.98 -1.76 -31.53
CA GLU A 315 18.78 -0.54 -31.71
C GLU A 315 18.91 0.22 -30.39
N LYS A 316 19.55 -0.39 -29.39
CA LYS A 316 20.26 0.36 -28.32
C LYS A 316 21.27 -0.48 -27.54
N THR A 317 22.13 -1.23 -28.23
CA THR A 317 23.32 -1.84 -27.61
C THR A 317 24.41 -2.06 -28.65
N GLU A 318 24.67 -1.05 -29.49
CA GLU A 318 25.91 -0.99 -30.28
C GLU A 318 26.28 0.48 -30.59
N GLU A 319 26.27 1.33 -29.57
CA GLU A 319 26.95 2.64 -29.61
C GLU A 319 27.44 2.97 -28.20
N THR A 320 28.24 2.07 -27.62
CA THR A 320 29.11 2.34 -26.45
C THR A 320 30.19 1.26 -26.30
N ALA A 321 30.65 0.70 -27.42
CA ALA A 321 31.82 -0.17 -27.50
C ALA A 321 32.79 0.26 -28.62
N GLU A 322 32.66 1.50 -29.12
CA GLU A 322 33.61 2.12 -30.04
C GLU A 322 33.98 3.53 -29.55
N THR A 323 34.31 3.65 -28.26
CA THR A 323 35.04 4.82 -27.73
C THR A 323 35.91 4.44 -26.53
N THR A 324 36.47 3.23 -26.56
CA THR A 324 37.48 2.74 -25.59
C THR A 324 38.62 1.98 -26.29
N GLU A 325 38.80 2.19 -27.60
CA GLU A 325 40.01 1.76 -28.35
C GLU A 325 40.73 2.94 -29.03
N ALA A 326 40.30 4.18 -28.81
CA ALA A 326 40.95 5.40 -29.32
C ALA A 326 41.55 6.26 -28.19
N THR A 327 41.89 5.66 -27.05
CA THR A 327 42.56 6.33 -25.92
C THR A 327 43.77 5.58 -25.36
N GLU A 328 44.21 4.49 -25.99
CA GLU A 328 45.53 3.88 -25.73
C GLU A 328 46.54 4.08 -26.87
N GLU A 329 46.14 4.54 -28.06
CA GLU A 329 47.06 4.82 -29.18
C GLU A 329 47.43 6.32 -29.33
N THR A 330 47.20 7.12 -28.28
CA THR A 330 47.67 8.54 -28.24
C THR A 330 48.29 8.87 -26.89
N THR A 331 49.03 7.92 -26.32
CA THR A 331 49.91 8.15 -25.15
C THR A 331 51.29 7.51 -25.30
N GLU A 332 51.65 6.99 -26.49
CA GLU A 332 53.04 6.65 -26.85
C GLU A 332 53.71 7.66 -27.80
N GLU A 333 52.97 8.54 -28.49
CA GLU A 333 53.57 9.51 -29.43
C GLU A 333 53.81 10.92 -28.83
N THR A 334 53.78 11.06 -27.50
CA THR A 334 54.19 12.32 -26.80
C THR A 334 55.27 12.14 -25.74
N THR A 335 55.85 10.94 -25.63
CA THR A 335 57.09 10.68 -24.87
C THR A 335 58.33 10.55 -25.76
N GLU A 336 58.20 10.74 -27.07
CA GLU A 336 59.32 10.78 -28.02
C GLU A 336 59.48 12.16 -28.70
N THR A 337 59.11 13.24 -28.01
CA THR A 337 59.46 14.62 -28.44
C THR A 337 59.73 15.55 -27.26
N THR A 338 60.34 15.03 -26.20
CA THR A 338 60.93 15.87 -25.13
C THR A 338 62.34 15.44 -24.73
N GLU A 339 62.95 14.47 -25.43
CA GLU A 339 64.36 14.09 -25.25
C GLU A 339 65.32 14.67 -26.31
N ASP A 340 64.82 15.36 -27.35
CA ASP A 340 65.64 15.99 -28.40
C ASP A 340 65.70 17.54 -28.28
N THR A 341 65.47 18.09 -27.09
CA THR A 341 65.70 19.54 -26.82
C THR A 341 66.33 19.80 -25.45
N ALA A 342 67.07 18.81 -24.93
CA ALA A 342 67.93 18.96 -23.75
C ALA A 342 69.44 18.78 -24.07
N GLU A 343 69.82 18.62 -25.35
CA GLU A 343 71.22 18.64 -25.80
C GLU A 343 71.52 19.88 -26.67
N THR A 344 71.22 21.07 -26.14
CA THR A 344 71.83 22.33 -26.66
C THR A 344 71.78 23.45 -25.62
N LYS A 345 72.14 23.16 -24.37
CA LYS A 345 72.52 24.21 -23.41
C LYS A 345 73.43 23.69 -22.29
N ALA A 346 74.56 23.11 -22.68
CA ALA A 346 75.70 22.90 -21.80
C ALA A 346 77.01 22.99 -22.61
N GLU A 347 77.35 24.21 -23.04
CA GLU A 347 78.74 24.69 -23.18
C GLU A 347 78.78 26.20 -22.90
#